data_AF-A0A382FJ35-F1
#
_entry.id   AF-A0A382FJ35-F1
#
_cell.length_a   1.000
_cell.length_b   1.000
_cell.length_c   1.000
_cell.angle_alpha   90.00
_cell.angle_beta   90.00
_cell.angle_gamma   90.00
#
_symmetry.space_group_name_H-M   'P 1'
#
loop_
_entity.id
_entity.type
_entity.pdbx_description
1 polymer ?
#
loop_
_entity_poly.entity_id
_entity_poly.type
_entity_poly.pdbx_seq_one_letter_code
_entity_poly.pdbx_strand_id
1 'polypeptide(L)'
;MRASRTILILLLIATVLANIVYWQDPWLWRRFGNTFLQLAGAAPSLLEPNELISGDNSFELPVAEPDKLAIRNEALESAVAFAARVDSFALIATHKGVIQVEWYAEGWDRKSLTQSQSMHKSLQALLMGVAIEDRLIDSVNDPVEKYLSAWQNDPRGSITLHELMIMSSGLAQYAFTLNPFTDDFRWLYSGDTVP
;
A
#
# COMPACT_ATOMS: atom_id res chain seq x y z
N MET A 1 -21.35 47.95 -16.81
CA MET A 1 -22.38 47.09 -16.17
C MET A 1 -22.63 45.76 -16.88
N ARG A 2 -22.72 45.66 -18.21
CA ARG A 2 -22.97 44.37 -18.91
C ARG A 2 -21.87 43.31 -18.73
N ALA A 3 -20.59 43.70 -18.82
CA ALA A 3 -19.46 42.77 -18.66
C ALA A 3 -19.42 42.09 -17.27
N SER A 4 -19.72 42.83 -16.21
CA SER A 4 -19.81 42.30 -14.84
C SER A 4 -20.93 41.26 -14.69
N ARG A 5 -22.07 41.47 -15.37
CA ARG A 5 -23.21 40.54 -15.33
C ARG A 5 -22.92 39.24 -16.08
N THR A 6 -22.23 39.31 -17.22
CA THR A 6 -21.78 38.13 -17.97
C THR A 6 -20.76 37.32 -17.17
N ILE A 7 -19.78 37.99 -16.54
CA ILE A 7 -18.80 37.33 -15.67
C ILE A 7 -19.50 36.62 -14.51
N LEU A 8 -20.47 37.26 -13.86
CA LEU A 8 -21.22 36.66 -12.76
C LEU A 8 -21.99 35.42 -13.19
N ILE A 9 -22.62 35.44 -14.38
CA ILE A 9 -23.33 34.30 -14.94
C ILE A 9 -22.37 33.16 -15.26
N LEU A 10 -21.23 33.45 -15.88
CA LEU A 10 -20.22 32.43 -16.18
C LEU A 10 -19.65 31.78 -14.91
N LEU A 11 -19.40 32.58 -13.86
CA LEU A 11 -18.97 32.07 -12.56
C LEU A 11 -20.04 31.19 -11.92
N LEU A 12 -21.31 31.59 -11.98
CA LEU A 12 -22.41 30.77 -11.48
C LEU A 12 -22.51 29.43 -12.23
N ILE A 13 -22.45 29.46 -13.57
CA ILE A 13 -22.46 28.25 -14.40
C ILE A 13 -21.27 27.35 -14.04
N ALA A 14 -20.07 27.90 -13.95
CA ALA A 14 -18.87 27.14 -13.58
C ALA A 14 -19.00 26.50 -12.20
N THR A 15 -19.58 27.23 -11.23
CA THR A 15 -19.79 26.73 -9.86
C THR A 15 -20.81 25.59 -9.83
N VAL A 16 -21.90 25.72 -10.57
CA VAL A 16 -22.93 24.68 -10.69
C VAL A 16 -22.35 23.43 -11.36
N LEU A 17 -21.61 23.59 -12.46
CA LEU A 17 -20.96 22.47 -13.14
C LEU A 17 -19.93 21.79 -12.24
N ALA A 18 -19.09 22.55 -11.53
CA ALA A 18 -18.15 21.99 -10.57
C ALA A 18 -18.85 21.22 -9.45
N ASN A 19 -19.99 21.73 -8.95
CA ASN A 19 -20.79 21.05 -7.93
C ASN A 19 -21.37 19.73 -8.46
N ILE A 20 -21.91 19.72 -9.68
CA ILE A 20 -22.43 18.50 -10.33
C ILE A 20 -21.31 17.47 -10.49
N VAL A 21 -20.16 17.87 -11.04
CA VAL A 21 -19.00 16.99 -11.23
C VAL A 21 -18.48 16.44 -9.90
N TYR A 22 -18.44 17.27 -8.85
CA TYR A 22 -18.02 16.84 -7.52
C TYR A 22 -18.94 15.75 -6.95
N TRP A 23 -20.26 15.92 -7.07
CA TRP A 23 -21.24 14.99 -6.50
C TRP A 23 -21.43 13.71 -7.30
N GLN A 24 -20.91 13.61 -8.53
CA GLN A 24 -20.84 12.34 -9.26
C GLN A 24 -19.92 11.33 -8.55
N ASP A 25 -18.81 11.80 -7.97
CA ASP A 25 -17.90 10.96 -7.19
C ASP A 25 -17.12 11.79 -6.15
N PRO A 26 -17.72 12.04 -4.97
CA PRO A 26 -17.07 12.84 -3.93
C PRO A 26 -15.76 12.23 -3.44
N TRP A 27 -15.61 10.91 -3.52
CA TRP A 27 -14.41 10.22 -3.05
C TRP A 27 -13.24 10.43 -4.01
N LEU A 28 -13.47 10.36 -5.32
CA LEU A 28 -12.49 10.67 -6.35
C LEU A 28 -11.87 12.05 -6.14
N TRP A 29 -12.70 13.08 -5.99
CA TRP A 29 -12.23 14.46 -5.89
C TRP A 29 -11.51 14.75 -4.57
N ARG A 30 -11.98 14.16 -3.47
CA ARG A 30 -11.27 14.24 -2.18
C ARG A 30 -9.89 13.59 -2.26
N ARG A 31 -9.80 12.39 -2.84
CA ARG A 31 -8.53 11.66 -2.98
C ARG A 31 -7.59 12.33 -4.00
N PHE A 32 -8.12 12.88 -5.08
CA PHE A 32 -7.35 13.68 -6.04
C PHE A 32 -6.73 14.90 -5.38
N GLY A 33 -7.50 15.69 -4.63
CA GLY A 33 -6.97 16.82 -3.86
C GLY A 33 -5.90 16.39 -2.85
N ASN A 34 -6.14 15.29 -2.13
CA ASN A 34 -5.18 14.74 -1.18
C ASN A 34 -3.88 14.27 -1.84
N THR A 35 -3.91 13.80 -3.08
CA THR A 35 -2.71 13.40 -3.82
C THR A 35 -1.76 14.58 -4.00
N PHE A 36 -2.27 15.78 -4.29
CA PHE A 36 -1.43 16.98 -4.38
C PHE A 36 -0.93 17.47 -3.02
N LEU A 37 -1.71 17.31 -1.96
CA LEU A 37 -1.25 17.60 -0.60
C LEU A 37 -0.09 16.67 -0.20
N GLN A 38 -0.16 15.39 -0.58
CA GLN A 38 0.91 14.42 -0.36
C GLN A 38 2.15 14.75 -1.19
N LEU A 39 2.00 15.05 -2.49
CA LEU A 39 3.11 15.45 -3.36
C LEU A 39 3.77 16.76 -2.92
N ALA A 40 3.00 17.67 -2.32
CA ALA A 40 3.51 18.91 -1.74
C ALA A 40 4.17 18.72 -0.35
N GLY A 41 4.25 17.49 0.16
CA GLY A 41 4.82 17.19 1.48
C GLY A 41 4.00 17.72 2.65
N ALA A 42 2.75 18.12 2.42
CA ALA A 42 1.86 18.74 3.40
C ALA A 42 0.87 17.75 4.05
N ALA A 43 0.89 16.48 3.65
CA ALA A 43 0.04 15.46 4.24
C ALA A 43 0.62 14.94 5.57
N PRO A 44 -0.22 14.67 6.59
CA PRO A 44 0.22 13.98 7.79
C PRO A 44 0.84 12.63 7.43
N SER A 45 1.78 12.15 8.24
CA SER A 45 2.42 10.84 8.03
C SER A 45 1.32 9.78 7.90
N LEU A 46 1.22 9.15 6.73
CA LEU A 46 0.27 8.07 6.40
C LEU A 46 0.49 6.77 7.21
N LEU A 47 1.15 6.87 8.37
CA LEU A 47 1.58 5.79 9.25
C LEU A 47 0.94 5.95 10.63
N GLU A 48 -0.31 6.43 10.70
CA GLU A 48 -1.14 6.21 11.88
C GLU A 48 -1.89 4.89 11.66
N PRO A 49 -1.41 3.76 12.21
CA PRO A 49 -2.12 2.50 12.08
C PRO A 49 -3.50 2.62 12.75
N ASN A 50 -4.56 2.30 12.00
CA ASN A 50 -5.92 2.25 12.54
C ASN A 50 -6.09 1.13 13.57
N GLU A 51 -5.25 0.10 13.48
CA GLU A 51 -5.26 -1.06 14.36
C GLU A 51 -3.83 -1.56 14.55
N LEU A 52 -3.45 -1.81 15.81
CA LEU A 52 -2.16 -2.37 16.16
C LEU A 52 -2.28 -3.89 16.18
N ILE A 53 -1.58 -4.57 15.28
CA ILE A 53 -1.39 -6.03 15.37
C ILE A 53 -0.26 -6.27 16.36
N SER A 54 -0.59 -6.52 17.62
CA SER A 54 0.40 -6.84 18.65
C SER A 54 0.84 -8.30 18.55
N GLY A 55 2.14 -8.53 18.39
CA GLY A 55 2.75 -9.78 18.80
C GLY A 55 2.82 -9.85 20.33
N ASP A 56 3.03 -11.05 20.87
CA ASP A 56 3.28 -11.23 22.31
C ASP A 56 4.69 -10.78 22.75
N ASN A 57 5.50 -10.29 21.80
CA ASN A 57 6.92 -9.96 21.97
C ASN A 57 7.72 -11.09 22.64
N SER A 58 7.27 -12.33 22.51
CA SER A 58 7.89 -13.48 23.18
C SER A 58 9.26 -13.81 22.62
N PHE A 59 9.57 -13.36 21.41
CA PHE A 59 10.80 -13.70 20.71
C PHE A 59 11.48 -12.46 20.10
N GLU A 60 12.55 -12.02 20.74
CA GLU A 60 13.51 -11.11 20.15
C GLU A 60 14.65 -11.90 19.50
N LEU A 61 15.03 -11.54 18.27
CA LEU A 61 16.15 -12.18 17.60
C LEU A 61 17.45 -11.90 18.37
N PRO A 62 18.24 -12.93 18.71
CA PRO A 62 19.54 -12.73 19.35
C PRO A 62 20.49 -11.97 18.42
N VAL A 63 21.36 -11.15 19.01
CA VAL A 63 22.42 -10.42 18.31
C VAL A 63 23.74 -11.15 18.52
N ALA A 64 24.51 -11.32 17.46
CA ALA A 64 25.84 -11.94 17.53
C ALA A 64 26.82 -10.99 18.22
N GLU A 65 27.62 -11.55 19.14
CA GLU A 65 28.77 -10.86 19.71
C GLU A 65 29.82 -10.56 18.61
N PRO A 66 30.62 -9.49 18.73
CA PRO A 66 31.61 -9.11 17.70
C PRO A 66 32.62 -10.21 17.34
N ASP A 67 32.94 -11.11 18.27
CA ASP A 67 33.86 -12.24 18.08
C ASP A 67 33.17 -13.52 17.58
N LYS A 68 31.84 -13.52 17.45
CA LYS A 68 31.01 -14.67 17.05
C LYS A 68 30.25 -14.45 15.75
N LEU A 69 30.66 -13.45 14.97
CA LEU A 69 30.05 -13.16 13.68
C LEU A 69 30.32 -14.32 12.70
N ALA A 70 29.25 -14.82 12.10
CA ALA A 70 29.31 -15.82 11.06
C ALA A 70 29.61 -15.22 9.67
N ILE A 71 29.40 -13.90 9.53
CA ILE A 71 29.70 -13.13 8.33
C ILE A 71 30.94 -12.29 8.61
N ARG A 72 31.86 -12.23 7.64
CA ARG A 72 33.09 -11.41 7.76
C ARG A 72 32.76 -9.93 7.97
N ASN A 73 33.48 -9.27 8.89
CA ASN A 73 33.27 -7.86 9.20
C ASN A 73 33.33 -6.96 7.97
N GLU A 74 34.30 -7.18 7.08
CA GLU A 74 34.46 -6.33 5.90
C GLU A 74 33.23 -6.37 4.99
N ALA A 75 32.52 -7.50 4.95
CA ALA A 75 31.28 -7.64 4.19
C ALA A 75 30.10 -6.92 4.86
N LEU A 76 30.01 -6.98 6.20
CA LEU A 76 28.99 -6.28 6.98
C LEU A 76 29.18 -4.76 6.86
N GLU A 77 30.41 -4.27 7.03
CA GLU A 77 30.75 -2.85 6.85
C GLU A 77 30.47 -2.37 5.44
N SER A 78 30.79 -3.17 4.41
CA SER A 78 30.47 -2.84 3.02
C SER A 78 28.97 -2.75 2.78
N ALA A 79 28.18 -3.64 3.37
CA ALA A 79 26.72 -3.62 3.26
C ALA A 79 26.11 -2.38 3.96
N VAL A 80 26.60 -2.02 5.14
CA VAL A 80 26.20 -0.79 5.85
C VAL A 80 26.56 0.45 5.03
N ALA A 81 27.78 0.53 4.50
CA ALA A 81 28.21 1.64 3.65
C ALA A 81 27.39 1.73 2.36
N PHE A 82 26.94 0.59 1.81
CA PHE A 82 26.00 0.57 0.69
C PHE A 82 24.64 1.14 1.09
N ALA A 83 24.04 0.66 2.18
CA ALA A 83 22.74 1.10 2.66
C ALA A 83 22.70 2.61 2.92
N ALA A 84 23.74 3.13 3.57
CA ALA A 84 23.91 4.57 3.81
C ALA A 84 24.01 5.37 2.50
N ARG A 85 24.72 4.86 1.48
CA ARG A 85 24.91 5.54 0.19
C ARG A 85 23.63 5.62 -0.65
N VAL A 86 22.71 4.67 -0.48
CA VAL A 86 21.46 4.61 -1.24
C VAL A 86 20.25 5.10 -0.41
N ASP A 87 20.51 5.92 0.60
CA ASP A 87 19.50 6.56 1.46
C ASP A 87 18.50 5.56 2.09
N SER A 88 18.99 4.37 2.47
CA SER A 88 18.18 3.40 3.20
C SER A 88 17.92 3.87 4.62
N PHE A 89 16.72 3.61 5.15
CA PHE A 89 16.38 3.91 6.54
C PHE A 89 16.98 2.90 7.53
N ALA A 90 17.10 1.64 7.13
CA ALA A 90 17.62 0.55 7.96
C ALA A 90 18.23 -0.58 7.12
N LEU A 91 19.17 -1.32 7.72
CA LEU A 91 19.71 -2.57 7.20
C LEU A 91 19.86 -3.57 8.35
N ILE A 92 19.28 -4.76 8.20
CA ILE A 92 19.42 -5.86 9.16
C ILE A 92 19.85 -7.10 8.38
N ALA A 93 20.99 -7.68 8.74
CA ALA A 93 21.43 -8.97 8.19
C ALA A 93 21.38 -10.04 9.27
N THR A 94 20.75 -11.17 8.97
CA THR A 94 20.64 -12.31 9.88
C THR A 94 21.29 -13.54 9.27
N HIS A 95 21.83 -14.41 10.13
CA HIS A 95 22.32 -15.73 9.75
C HIS A 95 21.83 -16.75 10.77
N LYS A 96 21.07 -17.75 10.30
CA LYS A 96 20.45 -18.80 11.14
C LYS A 96 19.70 -18.25 12.37
N GLY A 97 18.92 -17.17 12.15
CA GLY A 97 18.11 -16.56 13.22
C GLY A 97 18.90 -15.67 14.19
N VAL A 98 20.17 -15.37 13.92
CA VAL A 98 20.99 -14.46 14.73
C VAL A 98 21.33 -13.22 13.92
N ILE A 99 21.06 -12.03 14.45
CA ILE A 99 21.44 -10.75 13.85
C ILE A 99 22.96 -10.64 13.81
N GLN A 100 23.51 -10.39 12.63
CA GLN A 100 24.95 -10.20 12.40
C GLN A 100 25.31 -8.71 12.33
N VAL A 101 24.40 -7.90 11.79
CA VAL A 101 24.49 -6.44 11.83
C VAL A 101 23.09 -5.86 11.81
N GLU A 102 22.91 -4.77 12.54
CA GLU A 102 21.71 -3.94 12.55
C GLU A 102 22.15 -2.48 12.52
N TRP A 103 21.74 -1.77 11.47
CA TRP A 103 22.10 -0.39 11.21
C TRP A 103 20.85 0.42 10.87
N TYR A 104 20.81 1.67 11.34
CA TYR A 104 19.74 2.62 11.09
C TYR A 104 20.35 3.97 10.65
N ALA A 105 19.65 4.66 9.76
CA ALA A 105 20.01 6.02 9.37
C ALA A 105 19.84 7.02 10.55
N GLU A 106 20.40 8.21 10.43
CA GLU A 106 20.27 9.25 11.45
C GLU A 106 18.80 9.60 11.70
N GLY A 107 18.38 9.59 12.98
CA GLY A 107 17.00 9.82 13.39
C GLY A 107 16.07 8.60 13.28
N TRP A 108 16.58 7.44 12.82
CA TRP A 108 15.86 6.18 12.76
C TRP A 108 16.36 5.20 13.83
N ASP A 109 15.45 4.34 14.28
CA ASP A 109 15.74 3.30 15.25
C ASP A 109 14.87 2.06 15.02
N ARG A 110 15.05 1.05 15.88
CA ARG A 110 14.29 -0.21 15.85
C ARG A 110 12.77 -0.03 15.95
N LYS A 111 12.30 1.07 16.55
CA LYS A 111 10.86 1.34 16.77
C LYS A 111 10.26 2.21 15.67
N SER A 112 11.09 2.73 14.77
CA SER A 112 10.67 3.59 13.67
C SER A 112 9.87 2.80 12.65
N LEU A 113 8.70 3.32 12.28
CA LEU A 113 7.82 2.70 11.29
C LEU A 113 8.17 3.19 9.88
N THR A 114 8.19 2.27 8.92
CA THR A 114 8.36 2.59 7.50
C THR A 114 7.13 2.14 6.70
N GLN A 115 6.90 2.78 5.56
CA GLN A 115 5.94 2.28 4.57
C GLN A 115 6.48 0.97 3.99
N SER A 116 5.82 -0.15 4.28
CA SER A 116 6.24 -1.48 3.81
C SER A 116 6.15 -1.66 2.30
N GLN A 117 5.49 -0.72 1.59
CA GLN A 117 5.11 -0.84 0.20
C GLN A 117 4.50 -2.22 -0.06
N SER A 118 4.88 -2.95 -1.11
CA SER A 118 4.33 -4.27 -1.41
C SER A 118 4.80 -5.41 -0.48
N MET A 119 5.69 -5.18 0.50
CA MET A 119 6.13 -6.24 1.41
C MET A 119 4.97 -6.85 2.23
N HIS A 120 3.94 -6.06 2.56
CA HIS A 120 2.73 -6.56 3.24
C HIS A 120 2.01 -7.70 2.51
N LYS A 121 2.17 -7.84 1.18
CA LYS A 121 1.53 -8.94 0.41
C LYS A 121 2.04 -10.31 0.85
N SER A 122 3.30 -10.42 1.28
CA SER A 122 3.83 -11.67 1.84
C SER A 122 3.14 -12.04 3.15
N LEU A 123 2.80 -11.04 3.98
CA LEU A 123 2.01 -11.27 5.20
C LEU A 123 0.58 -11.68 4.85
N GLN A 124 -0.03 -11.09 3.82
CA GLN A 124 -1.36 -11.50 3.34
C GLN A 124 -1.40 -12.97 2.92
N ALA A 125 -0.35 -13.48 2.27
CA ALA A 125 -0.25 -14.90 1.91
C ALA A 125 -0.18 -15.81 3.16
N LEU A 126 0.53 -15.39 4.21
CA LEU A 126 0.54 -16.12 5.48
C LEU A 126 -0.84 -16.12 6.14
N LEU A 127 -1.52 -14.97 6.16
CA LEU A 127 -2.87 -14.85 6.71
C LEU A 127 -3.90 -15.70 5.96
N MET A 128 -3.72 -15.91 4.65
CA MET A 128 -4.54 -16.86 3.89
C MET A 128 -4.37 -18.29 4.44
N GLY A 129 -3.15 -18.70 4.79
CA GLY A 129 -2.89 -19.99 5.41
C GLY A 129 -3.61 -20.13 6.76
N VAL A 130 -3.54 -19.10 7.61
CA VAL A 130 -4.27 -19.06 8.89
C VAL A 130 -5.79 -19.13 8.68
N ALA A 131 -6.32 -18.37 7.71
CA ALA A 131 -7.75 -18.40 7.40
C ALA A 131 -8.24 -19.78 6.92
N ILE A 132 -7.38 -20.55 6.26
CA ILE A 132 -7.67 -21.94 5.87
C ILE A 132 -7.66 -22.86 7.10
N GLU A 133 -6.67 -22.72 7.97
CA GLU A 133 -6.61 -23.48 9.23
C GLU A 133 -7.84 -23.22 10.12
N ASP A 134 -8.28 -21.96 10.18
CA ASP A 134 -9.48 -21.52 10.90
C ASP A 134 -10.81 -21.85 10.19
N ARG A 135 -10.76 -22.47 9.00
CA ARG A 135 -11.93 -22.82 8.17
C ARG A 135 -12.78 -21.63 7.75
N LEU A 136 -12.17 -20.44 7.67
CA LEU A 136 -12.78 -19.24 7.08
C LEU A 136 -12.68 -19.27 5.54
N ILE A 137 -11.65 -19.94 5.02
CA ILE A 137 -11.45 -20.25 3.61
C ILE A 137 -11.31 -21.78 3.49
N ASP A 138 -12.08 -22.44 2.63
CA ASP A 138 -11.95 -23.89 2.46
C ASP A 138 -10.73 -24.27 1.62
N SER A 139 -10.48 -23.55 0.52
CA SER A 139 -9.34 -23.81 -0.36
C SER A 139 -8.90 -22.57 -1.12
N VAL A 140 -7.60 -22.50 -1.43
CA VAL A 140 -7.07 -21.52 -2.39
C VAL A 140 -7.60 -21.73 -3.81
N ASN A 141 -8.10 -22.93 -4.13
CA ASN A 141 -8.69 -23.23 -5.43
C ASN A 141 -10.18 -22.83 -5.51
N ASP A 142 -10.74 -22.31 -4.41
CA ASP A 142 -12.10 -21.81 -4.44
C ASP A 142 -12.22 -20.57 -5.34
N PRO A 143 -13.36 -20.42 -6.05
CA PRO A 143 -13.62 -19.22 -6.81
C PRO A 143 -13.88 -18.04 -5.86
N VAL A 144 -13.46 -16.84 -6.27
CA VAL A 144 -13.55 -15.61 -5.48
C VAL A 144 -14.99 -15.26 -5.11
N GLU A 145 -15.96 -15.56 -5.97
CA GLU A 145 -17.39 -15.31 -5.73
C GLU A 145 -17.94 -15.97 -4.47
N LYS A 146 -17.29 -17.04 -3.99
CA LYS A 146 -17.64 -17.72 -2.74
C LYS A 146 -17.47 -16.78 -1.53
N TYR A 147 -16.51 -15.86 -1.60
CA TYR A 147 -16.14 -14.98 -0.50
C TYR A 147 -16.43 -13.50 -0.79
N LEU A 148 -16.48 -13.11 -2.07
CA LEU A 148 -16.76 -11.74 -2.52
C LEU A 148 -18.14 -11.69 -3.19
N SER A 149 -19.16 -11.32 -2.41
CA SER A 149 -20.55 -11.26 -2.87
C SER A 149 -20.74 -10.35 -4.08
N ALA A 150 -19.94 -9.29 -4.22
CA ALA A 150 -19.98 -8.37 -5.35
C ALA A 150 -19.71 -9.05 -6.71
N TRP A 151 -19.08 -10.23 -6.73
CA TRP A 151 -18.70 -10.94 -7.96
C TRP A 151 -19.52 -12.20 -8.24
N GLN A 152 -20.57 -12.50 -7.47
CA GLN A 152 -21.40 -13.71 -7.67
C GLN A 152 -22.13 -13.79 -9.02
N ASN A 153 -22.35 -12.66 -9.68
CA ASN A 153 -22.97 -12.60 -11.00
C ASN A 153 -22.03 -11.96 -12.03
N ASP A 154 -20.72 -12.00 -11.76
CA ASP A 154 -19.68 -11.42 -12.61
C ASP A 154 -18.75 -12.52 -13.11
N PRO A 155 -18.34 -12.55 -14.40
CA PRO A 155 -17.39 -13.54 -14.90
C PRO A 155 -16.08 -13.61 -14.09
N ARG A 156 -15.63 -12.50 -13.50
CA ARG A 156 -14.46 -12.43 -12.62
C ARG A 156 -14.63 -13.27 -11.34
N GLY A 157 -15.87 -13.57 -10.94
CA GLY A 157 -16.18 -14.43 -9.79
C GLY A 157 -15.56 -15.82 -9.88
N SER A 158 -15.36 -16.32 -11.11
CA SER A 158 -14.74 -17.63 -11.39
C SER A 158 -13.22 -17.67 -11.18
N ILE A 159 -12.56 -16.52 -11.04
CA ILE A 159 -11.13 -16.44 -10.71
C ILE A 159 -10.92 -17.11 -9.35
N THR A 160 -9.90 -17.94 -9.23
CA THR A 160 -9.56 -18.61 -7.96
C THR A 160 -8.76 -17.69 -7.04
N LEU A 161 -8.84 -17.93 -5.73
CA LEU A 161 -7.98 -17.24 -4.76
C LEU A 161 -6.49 -17.48 -5.08
N HIS A 162 -6.12 -18.67 -5.55
CA HIS A 162 -4.77 -19.02 -5.97
C HIS A 162 -4.28 -18.11 -7.11
N GLU A 163 -5.07 -17.95 -8.17
CA GLU A 163 -4.72 -17.08 -9.30
C GLU A 163 -4.54 -15.61 -8.87
N LEU A 164 -5.33 -15.12 -7.91
CA LEU A 164 -5.10 -13.80 -7.33
C LEU A 164 -3.78 -13.72 -6.56
N MET A 165 -3.48 -14.72 -5.71
CA MET A 165 -2.28 -14.73 -4.90
C MET A 165 -0.99 -14.80 -5.71
N ILE A 166 -1.01 -15.50 -6.86
CA ILE A 166 0.14 -15.60 -7.76
C ILE A 166 0.12 -14.56 -8.90
N MET A 167 -0.78 -13.58 -8.82
CA MET A 167 -0.89 -12.48 -9.80
C MET A 167 -1.17 -12.96 -11.24
N SER A 168 -1.94 -14.05 -11.40
CA SER A 168 -2.27 -14.68 -12.68
C SER A 168 -3.77 -14.64 -13.01
N SER A 169 -4.52 -13.72 -12.42
CA SER A 169 -5.98 -13.63 -12.54
C SER A 169 -6.49 -13.11 -13.89
N GLY A 170 -5.61 -12.59 -14.75
CA GLY A 170 -6.00 -11.99 -16.03
C GLY A 170 -6.73 -10.64 -15.92
N LEU A 171 -6.85 -10.07 -14.71
CA LEU A 171 -7.41 -8.73 -14.50
C LEU A 171 -6.51 -7.67 -15.16
N ALA A 172 -7.14 -6.62 -15.70
CA ALA A 172 -6.44 -5.51 -16.32
C ALA A 172 -5.52 -4.78 -15.32
N GLN A 173 -4.37 -4.34 -15.80
CA GLN A 173 -3.46 -3.47 -15.05
C GLN A 173 -3.64 -2.03 -15.53
N TYR A 174 -3.92 -1.14 -14.59
CA TYR A 174 -4.09 0.29 -14.85
C TYR A 174 -2.80 1.03 -14.54
N ALA A 175 -2.42 1.97 -15.42
CA ALA A 175 -1.20 2.74 -15.25
C ALA A 175 -1.40 3.89 -14.26
N PHE A 176 -0.36 4.24 -13.50
CA PHE A 176 -0.45 5.45 -12.70
C PHE A 176 -0.54 6.70 -13.60
N THR A 177 -1.51 7.56 -13.30
CA THR A 177 -1.72 8.85 -13.98
C THR A 177 -2.24 9.86 -12.98
N LEU A 178 -2.11 11.15 -13.29
CA LEU A 178 -2.68 12.26 -12.52
C LEU A 178 -3.87 12.91 -13.25
N ASN A 179 -4.34 12.32 -14.35
CA ASN A 179 -5.52 12.83 -15.06
C ASN A 179 -6.80 12.21 -14.45
N PRO A 180 -7.61 12.99 -13.70
CA PRO A 180 -8.76 12.47 -12.99
C PRO A 180 -9.93 12.02 -13.90
N PHE A 181 -9.83 12.29 -15.20
CA PHE A 181 -10.82 11.94 -16.20
C PHE A 181 -10.50 10.63 -16.95
N THR A 182 -9.43 9.93 -16.58
CA THR A 182 -9.05 8.63 -17.16
C THR A 182 -9.56 7.47 -16.31
N ASP A 183 -9.85 6.34 -16.96
CA ASP A 183 -10.27 5.12 -16.25
C ASP A 183 -9.19 4.64 -15.28
N ASP A 184 -7.90 4.79 -15.63
CA ASP A 184 -6.81 4.40 -14.73
C ASP A 184 -6.82 5.17 -13.40
N PHE A 185 -7.06 6.49 -13.45
CA PHE A 185 -7.16 7.30 -12.23
C PHE A 185 -8.42 6.94 -11.45
N ARG A 186 -9.56 6.82 -12.15
CA ARG A 186 -10.84 6.51 -11.54
C ARG A 186 -10.78 5.14 -10.86
N TRP A 187 -10.12 4.15 -11.48
CA TRP A 187 -9.98 2.82 -10.90
C TRP A 187 -9.29 2.83 -9.52
N LEU A 188 -8.27 3.67 -9.35
CA LEU A 188 -7.51 3.74 -8.09
C LEU A 188 -8.17 4.63 -7.04
N TYR A 189 -8.88 5.69 -7.46
CA TYR A 189 -9.30 6.76 -6.57
C TYR A 189 -10.82 6.95 -6.46
N SER A 190 -11.63 6.33 -7.30
CA SER A 190 -13.09 6.44 -7.24
C SER A 190 -13.70 5.75 -6.02
N GLY A 191 -14.85 6.26 -5.56
CA GLY A 191 -15.65 5.59 -4.52
C GLY A 191 -16.40 4.36 -5.01
N ASP A 192 -16.64 4.27 -6.32
CA ASP A 192 -17.36 3.16 -6.95
C ASP A 192 -16.92 3.02 -8.42
N THR A 193 -16.25 1.93 -8.73
CA THR A 193 -15.75 1.61 -10.07
C THR A 193 -16.63 0.53 -10.69
N VAL A 194 -17.94 0.78 -10.75
CA VAL A 194 -18.80 -0.03 -11.62
C VAL A 194 -18.31 0.14 -13.06
N PRO A 195 -18.00 -0.96 -13.77
CA PRO A 195 -17.79 -0.89 -15.22
C PRO A 195 -19.01 -0.31 -15.94
#